data_AF-A0AAE0CDY0-F1
#
_entry.id   AF-A0AAE0CDY0-F1
#
_cell.length_a   1.000
_cell.length_b   1.000
_cell.length_c   1.000
_cell.angle_alpha   90.00
_cell.angle_beta   90.00
_cell.angle_gamma   90.00
#
_symmetry.space_group_name_H-M   'P 1'
#
loop_
_entity.id
_entity.type
_entity.pdbx_description
1 polymer ?
#
loop_
_entity_poly.entity_id
_entity_poly.type
_entity_poly.pdbx_seq_one_letter_code
_entity_poly.pdbx_strand_id
1 'polypeptide(L)'
;MLRWVLFCFGCYTLTELACYIRYLKDAATLASYRTGLPPSFDYAEWTRFFADRVRRERAHNPRALLALVSGIFWSRPVTHLHEENVKAMLLMMATAREKHDGPTSDEDASMADDLVSEVNKAMISIHGHPLLYGKDEQSWIRINNPTTNHVVQAPVYQPVLLHSTKRIVRAIADELFRKCLRCERFLCDDTGIVYWVRRNRPVKHGRVLVILHGLGLGAVPYIPFISTLISAVRETYSVVIIPEMPMISGHRARRHDPLGGPFAKLGELRPPYPRSDEIAESMLTFLRERSGHEITDIVCHSYGSTIATYLTTHQPNMIDKIVFLDPICFFTRNSIFWLDAYRPMSTREIGLLFLRGQISRGCKKLSNALIFGDLDHAHVTRNCTWVMEHVDREKLLGENTLLIMGTEDDRVAAEDVASYMAAYNPAVTCHVMRGWRHGRVIFERHSATKMIAAFLNVDS
;
A
#
# COMPACT_ATOMS: atom_id res chain seq x y z
N MET A 1 11.55 -12.82 47.84
CA MET A 1 10.62 -12.52 46.72
C MET A 1 10.70 -11.06 46.28
N LEU A 2 10.44 -10.08 47.16
CA LEU A 2 10.43 -8.64 46.79
C LEU A 2 11.72 -8.14 46.10
N ARG A 3 12.90 -8.51 46.61
CA ARG A 3 14.20 -8.14 45.98
C ARG A 3 14.32 -8.61 44.52
N TRP A 4 13.84 -9.83 44.23
CA TRP A 4 13.86 -10.39 42.88
C TRP A 4 12.86 -9.68 41.96
N VAL A 5 11.66 -9.38 42.46
CA VAL A 5 10.65 -8.62 41.69
C VAL A 5 11.18 -7.23 41.32
N LEU A 6 11.78 -6.52 42.28
CA LEU A 6 12.37 -5.20 42.04
C LEU A 6 13.55 -5.28 41.05
N PHE A 7 14.39 -6.31 41.16
CA PHE A 7 15.49 -6.54 40.22
C PHE A 7 14.97 -6.78 38.79
N CYS A 8 14.01 -7.69 38.60
CA CYS A 8 13.42 -7.95 37.28
C CYS A 8 12.74 -6.70 36.69
N PHE A 9 12.03 -5.93 37.51
CA PHE A 9 11.42 -4.67 37.09
C PHE A 9 12.47 -3.62 36.68
N GLY A 10 13.57 -3.53 37.43
CA GLY A 10 14.72 -2.69 37.09
C GLY A 10 15.34 -3.08 35.75
N CYS A 11 15.61 -4.37 35.53
CA CYS A 11 16.13 -4.89 34.26
C CYS A 11 15.18 -4.62 33.08
N TYR A 12 13.87 -4.82 33.26
CA TYR A 12 12.87 -4.51 32.24
C TYR A 12 12.89 -3.01 31.91
N THR A 13 12.87 -2.15 32.92
CA THR A 13 12.88 -0.69 32.75
C THR A 13 14.12 -0.20 31.99
N LEU A 14 15.30 -0.72 32.34
CA LEU A 14 16.55 -0.40 31.63
C LEU A 14 16.53 -0.90 30.18
N THR A 15 15.98 -2.09 29.93
CA THR A 15 15.83 -2.64 28.59
C THR A 15 14.87 -1.80 27.74
N GLU A 16 13.74 -1.41 28.32
CA GLU A 16 12.74 -0.55 27.68
C GLU A 16 13.34 0.83 27.35
N LEU A 17 14.08 1.44 28.27
CA LEU A 17 14.77 2.70 28.04
C LEU A 17 15.81 2.58 26.92
N ALA A 18 16.61 1.51 26.90
CA ALA A 18 17.60 1.29 25.85
C ALA A 18 16.93 1.09 24.47
N CYS A 19 15.83 0.34 24.41
CA CYS A 19 15.02 0.17 23.21
C CYS A 19 14.37 1.46 22.75
N TYR A 20 13.89 2.30 23.67
CA TYR A 20 13.35 3.62 23.36
C TYR A 20 14.41 4.57 22.80
N ILE A 21 15.60 4.62 23.40
CA ILE A 21 16.73 5.42 22.90
C ILE A 21 17.12 4.96 21.48
N ARG A 22 17.21 3.65 21.26
CA ARG A 22 17.48 3.10 19.92
C ARG A 22 16.39 3.49 18.93
N TYR A 23 15.13 3.34 19.33
CA TYR A 23 13.99 3.73 18.53
C TYR A 23 14.03 5.22 18.13
N LEU A 24 14.39 6.12 19.05
CA LEU A 24 14.55 7.55 18.73
C LEU A 24 15.64 7.80 17.70
N LYS A 25 16.76 7.06 17.79
CA LYS A 25 17.84 7.13 16.77
C LYS A 25 17.35 6.63 15.42
N ASP A 26 16.73 5.44 15.39
CA ASP A 26 16.21 4.84 14.16
C ASP A 26 15.14 5.75 13.53
N ALA A 27 14.26 6.35 14.35
CA ALA A 27 13.25 7.30 13.89
C ALA A 27 13.84 8.60 13.34
N ALA A 28 14.88 9.15 13.98
CA ALA A 28 15.58 10.34 13.49
C ALA A 28 16.30 10.06 12.15
N THR A 29 16.94 8.90 12.04
CA THR A 29 17.55 8.44 10.80
C THR A 29 16.49 8.29 9.70
N LEU A 30 15.40 7.56 9.95
CA LEU A 30 14.32 7.40 8.99
C LEU A 30 13.67 8.73 8.59
N ALA A 31 13.47 9.66 9.52
CA ALA A 31 12.92 10.99 9.24
C ALA A 31 13.78 11.82 8.27
N SER A 32 15.09 11.55 8.20
CA SER A 32 15.98 12.21 7.25
C SER A 32 15.85 11.69 5.81
N TYR A 33 15.28 10.49 5.63
CA TYR A 33 15.10 9.91 4.30
C TYR A 33 13.79 10.36 3.67
N ARG A 34 13.88 10.62 2.37
CA ARG A 34 12.76 10.95 1.51
C ARG A 34 12.90 10.12 0.25
N THR A 35 11.84 9.41 -0.12
CA THR A 35 11.81 8.72 -1.40
C THR A 35 11.29 9.70 -2.44
N GLY A 36 12.14 10.12 -3.38
CA GLY A 36 11.66 10.81 -4.58
C GLY A 36 10.96 9.85 -5.54
N LEU A 37 10.21 10.40 -6.49
CA LEU A 37 9.68 9.62 -7.61
C LEU A 37 10.85 8.96 -8.40
N PRO A 38 10.59 7.83 -9.08
CA PRO A 38 11.58 7.23 -9.96
C PRO A 38 12.11 8.23 -10.99
N PRO A 39 13.40 8.15 -11.39
CA PRO A 39 13.95 8.98 -12.47
C PRO A 39 13.22 8.77 -13.80
N SER A 40 12.61 7.59 -13.99
CA SER A 40 11.79 7.22 -15.15
C SER A 40 10.35 7.72 -15.08
N PHE A 41 9.95 8.48 -14.05
CA PHE A 41 8.58 8.94 -13.91
C PHE A 41 8.21 9.95 -15.01
N ASP A 42 7.32 9.56 -15.91
CA ASP A 42 6.79 10.43 -16.96
C ASP A 42 5.72 11.37 -16.36
N TYR A 43 6.15 12.58 -16.01
CA TYR A 43 5.29 13.63 -15.49
C TYR A 43 4.18 14.01 -16.48
N ALA A 44 4.45 14.07 -17.78
CA ALA A 44 3.47 14.50 -18.77
C ALA A 44 2.37 13.45 -18.96
N GLU A 45 2.76 12.18 -19.02
CA GLU A 45 1.80 11.06 -19.03
C GLU A 45 0.94 11.05 -17.77
N TRP A 46 1.56 11.19 -16.60
CA TRP A 46 0.84 11.24 -15.33
C TRP A 46 -0.15 12.41 -15.26
N THR A 47 0.28 13.61 -15.64
CA THR A 47 -0.56 14.81 -15.71
C THR A 47 -1.79 14.58 -16.56
N ARG A 48 -1.62 14.03 -17.78
CA ARG A 48 -2.75 13.69 -18.66
C ARG A 48 -3.68 12.67 -18.02
N PHE A 49 -3.11 11.58 -17.52
CA PHE A 49 -3.88 10.53 -16.85
C PHE A 49 -4.72 11.07 -15.69
N PHE A 50 -4.11 11.86 -14.80
CA PHE A 50 -4.80 12.41 -13.63
C PHE A 50 -5.92 13.37 -14.05
N ALA A 51 -5.66 14.26 -15.01
CA ALA A 51 -6.65 15.18 -15.52
C ALA A 51 -7.84 14.46 -16.16
N ASP A 52 -7.57 13.48 -17.02
CA ASP A 52 -8.61 12.65 -17.65
C ASP A 52 -9.37 11.82 -16.62
N ARG A 53 -8.71 11.37 -15.55
CA ARG A 53 -9.37 10.66 -14.46
C ARG A 53 -10.34 11.57 -13.71
N VAL A 54 -9.96 12.80 -13.36
CA VAL A 54 -10.85 13.77 -12.72
C VAL A 54 -12.10 14.02 -13.56
N ARG A 55 -11.92 14.22 -14.88
CA ARG A 55 -13.04 14.43 -15.83
C ARG A 55 -13.97 13.21 -15.90
N ARG A 56 -13.42 12.00 -15.96
CA ARG A 56 -14.21 10.75 -15.98
C ARG A 56 -14.96 10.53 -14.67
N GLU A 57 -14.32 10.73 -13.53
CA GLU A 57 -14.98 10.65 -12.22
C GLU A 57 -16.14 11.64 -12.11
N ARG A 58 -15.93 12.89 -12.54
CA ARG A 58 -17.02 13.87 -12.58
C ARG A 58 -18.17 13.41 -13.47
N ALA A 59 -17.87 12.85 -14.64
CA ALA A 59 -18.89 12.38 -15.57
C ALA A 59 -19.66 11.14 -15.07
N HIS A 60 -18.96 10.22 -14.40
CA HIS A 60 -19.53 8.96 -13.93
C HIS A 60 -20.25 9.08 -12.59
N ASN A 61 -19.56 9.66 -11.60
CA ASN A 61 -20.06 9.77 -10.24
C ASN A 61 -19.50 11.05 -9.59
N PRO A 62 -20.17 12.20 -9.76
CA PRO A 62 -19.74 13.45 -9.14
C PRO A 62 -19.48 13.33 -7.62
N ARG A 63 -20.25 12.49 -6.91
CA ARG A 63 -20.03 12.26 -5.48
C ARG A 63 -18.70 11.57 -5.19
N ALA A 64 -18.24 10.67 -6.05
CA ALA A 64 -16.94 10.01 -5.91
C ALA A 64 -15.79 11.02 -6.08
N LEU A 65 -15.88 11.94 -7.05
CA LEU A 65 -14.92 13.03 -7.19
C LEU A 65 -14.89 13.93 -5.93
N LEU A 66 -16.05 14.31 -5.42
CA LEU A 66 -16.13 15.12 -4.19
C LEU A 66 -15.60 14.36 -2.96
N ALA A 67 -15.83 13.05 -2.88
CA ALA A 67 -15.30 12.20 -1.82
C ALA A 67 -13.77 12.09 -1.89
N LEU A 68 -13.19 12.00 -3.09
CA LEU A 68 -11.75 12.06 -3.30
C LEU A 68 -11.17 13.37 -2.75
N VAL A 69 -11.72 14.50 -3.18
CA VAL A 69 -11.31 15.84 -2.73
C VAL A 69 -11.41 15.91 -1.21
N SER A 70 -12.57 15.57 -0.64
CA SER A 70 -12.79 15.59 0.81
C SER A 70 -11.80 14.70 1.57
N GLY A 71 -11.53 13.48 1.09
CA GLY A 71 -10.62 12.55 1.74
C GLY A 71 -9.17 13.04 1.78
N ILE A 72 -8.75 13.80 0.75
CA ILE A 72 -7.47 14.52 0.71
C ILE A 72 -7.43 15.68 1.72
N PHE A 73 -8.56 16.23 2.16
CA PHE A 73 -8.62 17.26 3.20
C PHE A 73 -9.11 16.69 4.54
N TRP A 74 -8.57 15.55 4.97
CA TRP A 74 -8.92 14.91 6.27
C TRP A 74 -10.40 14.57 6.41
N SER A 75 -11.08 14.24 5.30
CA SER A 75 -12.53 14.01 5.26
C SER A 75 -13.33 15.24 5.73
N ARG A 76 -12.75 16.44 5.65
CA ARG A 76 -13.49 17.70 5.83
C ARG A 76 -14.60 17.76 4.78
N PRO A 77 -15.84 18.11 5.15
CA PRO A 77 -16.92 18.27 4.18
C PRO A 77 -16.48 19.18 3.05
N VAL A 78 -16.69 18.74 1.81
CA VAL A 78 -16.25 19.48 0.61
C VAL A 78 -16.91 20.87 0.51
N THR A 79 -18.11 21.03 1.08
CA THR A 79 -18.82 22.30 1.23
C THR A 79 -18.10 23.32 2.11
N HIS A 80 -17.12 22.90 2.90
CA HIS A 80 -16.30 23.78 3.75
C HIS A 80 -14.92 24.03 3.15
N LEU A 81 -14.65 23.57 1.93
CA LEU A 81 -13.35 23.72 1.27
C LEU A 81 -13.34 24.96 0.38
N HIS A 82 -12.17 25.59 0.33
CA HIS A 82 -11.92 26.77 -0.47
C HIS A 82 -11.28 26.41 -1.81
N GLU A 83 -11.66 27.15 -2.84
CA GLU A 83 -11.26 26.95 -4.22
C GLU A 83 -9.73 26.92 -4.40
N GLU A 84 -9.02 27.91 -3.86
CA GLU A 84 -7.55 28.00 -3.99
C GLU A 84 -6.83 26.81 -3.32
N ASN A 85 -7.39 26.27 -2.24
CA ASN A 85 -6.83 25.10 -1.58
C ASN A 85 -7.03 23.85 -2.43
N VAL A 86 -8.23 23.67 -3.00
CA VAL A 86 -8.53 22.57 -3.92
C VAL A 86 -7.70 22.70 -5.20
N LYS A 87 -7.51 23.90 -5.74
CA LYS A 87 -6.63 24.20 -6.88
C LYS A 87 -5.20 23.75 -6.63
N ALA A 88 -4.63 24.19 -5.52
CA ALA A 88 -3.27 23.80 -5.13
C ALA A 88 -3.13 22.29 -4.95
N MET A 89 -4.17 21.63 -4.42
CA MET A 89 -4.23 20.18 -4.29
C MET A 89 -4.25 19.47 -5.65
N LEU A 90 -5.14 19.88 -6.56
CA LEU A 90 -5.26 19.29 -7.89
C LEU A 90 -4.00 19.51 -8.71
N LEU A 91 -3.39 20.69 -8.63
CA LEU A 91 -2.12 20.99 -9.28
C LEU A 91 -1.01 20.07 -8.79
N MET A 92 -0.86 19.94 -7.47
CA MET A 92 0.14 19.07 -6.85
C MET A 92 -0.09 17.60 -7.24
N MET A 93 -1.34 17.15 -7.27
CA MET A 93 -1.67 15.79 -7.69
C MET A 93 -1.43 15.55 -9.18
N ALA A 94 -1.79 16.51 -10.05
CA ALA A 94 -1.64 16.39 -11.49
C ALA A 94 -0.17 16.45 -11.90
N THR A 95 0.60 17.38 -11.33
CA THR A 95 2.01 17.57 -11.70
C THR A 95 2.97 16.67 -10.94
N ALA A 96 2.50 16.00 -9.88
CA ALA A 96 3.33 15.26 -8.93
C ALA A 96 4.45 16.11 -8.27
N ARG A 97 4.26 17.44 -8.21
CA ARG A 97 5.18 18.41 -7.60
C ARG A 97 4.67 18.86 -6.24
N GLU A 98 5.47 19.57 -5.46
CA GLU A 98 5.07 20.04 -4.14
C GLU A 98 4.13 21.24 -4.23
N LYS A 99 3.26 21.40 -3.21
CA LYS A 99 2.33 22.54 -3.12
C LYS A 99 3.05 23.90 -3.26
N HIS A 100 4.27 24.00 -2.73
CA HIS A 100 5.03 25.25 -2.72
C HIS A 100 5.80 25.51 -4.01
N ASP A 101 5.89 24.52 -4.91
CA ASP A 101 6.52 24.69 -6.22
C ASP A 101 5.63 25.54 -7.15
N GLY A 102 4.33 25.62 -6.86
CA GLY A 102 3.36 26.34 -7.67
C GLY A 102 3.26 25.78 -9.09
N PRO A 103 2.46 26.42 -9.97
CA PRO A 103 2.50 26.10 -11.39
C PRO A 103 3.83 26.60 -11.95
N THR A 104 4.50 25.76 -12.74
CA THR A 104 5.79 26.15 -13.34
C THR A 104 5.66 26.69 -14.75
N SER A 105 4.46 26.61 -15.31
CA SER A 105 4.10 27.09 -16.63
C SER A 105 2.66 27.61 -16.62
N ASP A 106 2.31 28.41 -17.62
CA ASP A 106 0.92 28.84 -17.84
C ASP A 106 0.01 27.64 -18.15
N GLU A 107 0.55 26.58 -18.76
CA GLU A 107 -0.17 25.33 -19.01
C GLU A 107 -0.55 24.62 -17.71
N ASP A 108 0.37 24.53 -16.74
CA ASP A 108 0.11 23.97 -15.41
C ASP A 108 -1.01 24.76 -14.69
N ALA A 109 -0.94 26.09 -14.77
CA ALA A 109 -1.93 26.99 -14.18
C ALA A 109 -3.31 26.80 -14.81
N SER A 110 -3.38 26.83 -16.15
CA SER A 110 -4.61 26.62 -16.92
C SER A 110 -5.22 25.26 -16.64
N MET A 111 -4.40 24.21 -16.57
CA MET A 111 -4.89 22.88 -16.22
C MET A 111 -5.46 22.85 -14.80
N ALA A 112 -4.80 23.46 -13.82
CA ALA A 112 -5.30 23.50 -12.45
C ALA A 112 -6.67 24.21 -12.39
N ASP A 113 -6.84 25.30 -13.13
CA ASP A 113 -8.13 25.99 -13.28
C ASP A 113 -9.20 25.10 -13.92
N ASP A 114 -8.85 24.38 -14.98
CA ASP A 114 -9.76 23.43 -15.62
C ASP A 114 -10.20 22.32 -14.65
N LEU A 115 -9.27 21.75 -13.87
CA LEU A 115 -9.59 20.69 -12.91
C LEU A 115 -10.46 21.18 -11.75
N VAL A 116 -10.22 22.39 -11.26
CA VAL A 116 -11.08 23.03 -10.25
C VAL A 116 -12.46 23.30 -10.81
N SER A 117 -12.56 23.73 -12.07
CA SER A 117 -13.83 23.89 -12.77
C SER A 117 -14.62 22.57 -12.80
N GLU A 118 -13.97 21.43 -13.04
CA GLU A 118 -14.62 20.11 -12.95
C GLU A 118 -15.13 19.80 -11.54
N VAL A 119 -14.37 20.12 -10.49
CA VAL A 119 -14.83 19.97 -9.08
C VAL A 119 -16.01 20.89 -8.77
N ASN A 120 -15.97 22.15 -9.23
CA ASN A 120 -17.06 23.10 -9.07
C ASN A 120 -18.34 22.63 -9.77
N LYS A 121 -18.24 22.04 -10.97
CA LYS A 121 -19.39 21.42 -11.66
C LYS A 121 -19.97 20.27 -10.83
N ALA A 122 -19.13 19.42 -10.25
CA ALA A 122 -19.59 18.35 -9.35
C ALA A 122 -20.25 18.90 -8.08
N MET A 123 -19.69 19.95 -7.47
CA MET A 123 -20.23 20.65 -6.31
C MET A 123 -21.63 21.22 -6.60
N ILE A 124 -21.80 21.93 -7.71
CA ILE A 124 -23.09 22.48 -8.12
C ILE A 124 -24.12 21.35 -8.35
N SER A 125 -23.70 20.26 -9.00
CA SER A 125 -24.59 19.12 -9.27
C SER A 125 -25.08 18.41 -8.01
N ILE A 126 -24.29 18.36 -6.93
CA ILE A 126 -24.61 17.58 -5.71
C ILE A 126 -25.13 18.47 -4.58
N HIS A 127 -24.59 19.68 -4.44
CA HIS A 127 -24.85 20.59 -3.32
C HIS A 127 -25.52 21.91 -3.73
N GLY A 128 -25.66 22.19 -5.02
CA GLY A 128 -26.33 23.40 -5.54
C GLY A 128 -25.49 24.68 -5.47
N HIS A 129 -24.22 24.61 -5.09
CA HIS A 129 -23.30 25.75 -5.02
C HIS A 129 -21.86 25.32 -5.35
N PRO A 130 -20.96 26.21 -5.80
CA PRO A 130 -19.54 25.90 -6.02
C PRO A 130 -18.77 25.79 -4.69
N LEU A 131 -17.45 25.57 -4.77
CA LEU A 131 -16.53 25.71 -3.64
C LEU A 131 -16.56 27.14 -3.06
N LEU A 132 -16.09 27.30 -1.82
CA LEU A 132 -15.97 28.61 -1.19
C LEU A 132 -14.87 29.43 -1.87
N TYR A 133 -15.13 30.70 -2.14
CA TYR A 133 -14.14 31.59 -2.71
C TYR A 133 -12.95 31.84 -1.76
N GLY A 134 -11.76 32.07 -2.33
CA GLY A 134 -10.56 32.44 -1.58
C GLY A 134 -9.75 31.24 -1.07
N LYS A 135 -9.09 31.44 0.07
CA LYS A 135 -8.16 30.47 0.70
C LYS A 135 -8.42 30.39 2.20
N ASP A 136 -8.26 29.18 2.74
CA ASP A 136 -8.28 28.92 4.19
C ASP A 136 -6.91 28.39 4.64
N GLU A 137 -6.27 29.09 5.57
CA GLU A 137 -4.99 28.69 6.16
C GLU A 137 -5.10 27.42 7.03
N GLN A 138 -6.30 27.07 7.49
CA GLN A 138 -6.56 25.87 8.30
C GLN A 138 -6.86 24.63 7.46
N SER A 139 -7.03 24.77 6.14
CA SER A 139 -7.25 23.65 5.21
C SER A 139 -5.92 23.06 4.78
N TRP A 140 -5.39 22.16 5.60
CA TRP A 140 -4.16 21.44 5.31
C TRP A 140 -4.45 20.22 4.41
N ILE A 141 -3.79 20.18 3.26
CA ILE A 141 -3.80 19.02 2.37
C ILE A 141 -3.16 17.84 3.09
N ARG A 142 -3.82 16.68 3.08
CA ARG A 142 -3.38 15.44 3.72
C ARG A 142 -2.41 14.64 2.86
N ILE A 143 -2.21 15.01 1.61
CA ILE A 143 -1.28 14.31 0.74
C ILE A 143 0.08 14.48 1.35
N ASN A 144 0.52 13.38 1.94
CA ASN A 144 1.81 13.28 2.50
C ASN A 144 2.75 13.10 1.32
N ASN A 145 3.21 14.22 0.78
CA ASN A 145 4.36 14.16 -0.08
C ASN A 145 5.56 13.87 0.84
N PRO A 146 6.30 12.78 0.62
CA PRO A 146 7.49 12.47 1.40
C PRO A 146 8.50 13.62 1.47
N THR A 147 8.40 14.60 0.57
CA THR A 147 9.22 15.80 0.56
C THR A 147 8.60 17.05 1.24
N THR A 148 7.27 17.16 1.42
CA THR A 148 6.69 18.34 2.13
C THR A 148 6.49 18.12 3.63
N ASN A 149 6.61 16.89 4.12
CA ASN A 149 6.37 16.61 5.53
C ASN A 149 7.56 17.12 6.38
N HIS A 150 7.45 18.36 6.85
CA HIS A 150 8.44 18.98 7.74
C HIS A 150 8.25 18.55 9.21
N VAL A 151 7.07 18.03 9.55
CA VAL A 151 6.80 17.49 10.88
C VAL A 151 6.98 15.98 10.80
N VAL A 152 8.08 15.50 11.37
CA VAL A 152 8.23 14.09 11.71
C VAL A 152 7.06 13.74 12.61
N GLN A 153 6.02 13.13 12.05
CA GLN A 153 4.97 12.60 12.89
C GLN A 153 5.61 11.48 13.69
N ALA A 154 5.96 11.80 14.94
CA ALA A 154 6.66 10.90 15.83
C ALA A 154 5.92 9.57 15.82
N PRO A 155 6.54 8.50 15.32
CA PRO A 155 5.92 7.19 15.38
C PRO A 155 5.65 6.84 16.85
N VAL A 156 4.79 5.87 17.10
CA VAL A 156 4.53 5.44 18.47
C VAL A 156 5.60 4.40 18.82
N TYR A 157 6.39 4.65 19.87
CA TYR A 157 7.31 3.64 20.37
C TYR A 157 6.54 2.37 20.75
N GLN A 158 6.94 1.24 20.17
CA GLN A 158 6.42 -0.06 20.55
C GLN A 158 7.21 -0.61 21.74
N PRO A 159 6.55 -0.96 22.85
CA PRO A 159 7.21 -1.61 23.98
C PRO A 159 7.95 -2.88 23.59
N VAL A 160 9.00 -3.23 24.35
CA VAL A 160 9.86 -4.41 24.08
C VAL A 160 9.05 -5.68 23.88
N LEU A 161 7.95 -5.86 24.61
CA LEU A 161 7.06 -7.02 24.49
C LEU A 161 6.42 -7.12 23.09
N LEU A 162 5.91 -6.00 22.56
CA LEU A 162 5.30 -5.99 21.22
C LEU A 162 6.34 -6.23 20.13
N HIS A 163 7.49 -5.58 20.24
CA HIS A 163 8.59 -5.78 19.30
C HIS A 163 9.10 -7.24 19.32
N SER A 164 9.23 -7.83 20.51
CA SER A 164 9.63 -9.24 20.67
C SER A 164 8.59 -10.19 20.08
N THR A 165 7.30 -9.89 20.28
CA THR A 165 6.20 -10.68 19.70
C THR A 165 6.26 -10.65 18.18
N LYS A 166 6.45 -9.48 17.56
CA LYS A 166 6.63 -9.36 16.10
C LYS A 166 7.78 -10.23 15.60
N ARG A 167 8.94 -10.20 16.28
CA ARG A 167 10.11 -11.02 15.90
C ARG A 167 9.85 -12.52 16.04
N ILE A 168 9.18 -12.95 17.11
CA ILE A 168 8.82 -14.35 17.33
C ILE A 168 7.85 -14.81 16.25
N VAL A 169 6.78 -14.04 15.98
CA VAL A 169 5.80 -14.35 14.93
C VAL A 169 6.49 -14.47 13.56
N ARG A 170 7.44 -13.58 13.25
CA ARG A 170 8.22 -13.66 12.01
C ARG A 170 9.12 -14.89 11.95
N ALA A 171 9.82 -15.25 13.04
CA ALA A 171 10.64 -16.45 13.07
C ALA A 171 9.80 -17.73 12.89
N ILE A 172 8.62 -17.79 13.52
CA ILE A 172 7.65 -18.87 13.31
C ILE A 172 7.19 -18.90 11.86
N ALA A 173 6.88 -17.74 11.28
CA ALA A 173 6.41 -17.68 9.92
C ALA A 173 7.44 -18.17 8.89
N ASP A 174 8.70 -17.76 9.03
CA ASP A 174 9.79 -18.22 8.19
C ASP A 174 9.87 -19.76 8.22
N GLU A 175 9.65 -20.36 9.39
CA GLU A 175 9.63 -21.81 9.54
C GLU A 175 8.39 -22.46 8.91
N LEU A 176 7.23 -21.83 9.01
CA LEU A 176 6.00 -22.29 8.33
C LEU A 176 6.15 -22.22 6.80
N PHE A 177 6.78 -21.18 6.25
CA PHE A 177 7.08 -21.11 4.82
C PHE A 177 7.98 -22.26 4.38
N ARG A 178 9.06 -22.53 5.12
CA ARG A 178 9.98 -23.63 4.80
C ARG A 178 9.33 -25.01 4.95
N LYS A 179 8.67 -25.27 6.07
CA LYS A 179 8.15 -26.62 6.40
C LYS A 179 6.78 -26.90 5.76
N CYS A 180 5.83 -25.99 5.88
CA CYS A 180 4.46 -26.21 5.44
C CYS A 180 4.29 -25.91 3.95
N LEU A 181 4.85 -24.79 3.48
CA LEU A 181 4.74 -24.39 2.07
C LEU A 181 5.89 -24.89 1.20
N ARG A 182 6.95 -25.46 1.79
CA ARG A 182 8.15 -25.95 1.09
C ARG A 182 8.79 -24.86 0.22
N CYS A 183 8.82 -23.65 0.76
CA CYS A 183 9.43 -22.51 0.10
C CYS A 183 10.93 -22.42 0.43
N GLU A 184 11.73 -22.15 -0.59
CA GLU A 184 13.09 -21.66 -0.48
C GLU A 184 13.07 -20.15 -0.25
N ARG A 185 14.04 -19.63 0.52
CA ARG A 185 14.13 -18.20 0.85
C ARG A 185 15.32 -17.57 0.14
N PHE A 186 15.08 -16.48 -0.57
CA PHE A 186 16.10 -15.67 -1.21
C PHE A 186 16.00 -14.23 -0.70
N LEU A 187 17.14 -13.55 -0.54
CA LEU A 187 17.21 -12.13 -0.22
C LEU A 187 17.86 -11.43 -1.41
N CYS A 188 17.22 -10.41 -1.95
CA CYS A 188 17.89 -9.47 -2.84
C CYS A 188 18.60 -8.44 -1.96
N ASP A 189 19.92 -8.51 -1.88
CA ASP A 189 20.71 -7.60 -1.03
C ASP A 189 20.55 -6.13 -1.46
N ASP A 190 20.35 -5.90 -2.77
CA ASP A 190 20.23 -4.56 -3.36
C ASP A 190 18.93 -3.84 -2.99
N THR A 191 17.80 -4.56 -2.91
CA THR A 191 16.48 -3.99 -2.59
C THR A 191 16.00 -4.33 -1.18
N GLY A 192 16.60 -5.32 -0.53
CA GLY A 192 16.14 -5.88 0.74
C GLY A 192 14.90 -6.77 0.61
N ILE A 193 14.40 -7.03 -0.60
CA ILE A 193 13.21 -7.86 -0.82
C ILE A 193 13.53 -9.32 -0.51
N VAL A 194 12.67 -9.96 0.28
CA VAL A 194 12.75 -11.39 0.57
C VAL A 194 11.80 -12.13 -0.35
N TYR A 195 12.31 -13.04 -1.16
CA TYR A 195 11.52 -13.89 -2.04
C TYR A 195 11.37 -15.29 -1.45
N TRP A 196 10.13 -15.72 -1.23
CA TRP A 196 9.82 -17.11 -0.94
C TRP A 196 9.42 -17.82 -2.23
N VAL A 197 10.09 -18.91 -2.57
CA VAL A 197 9.86 -19.61 -3.83
C VAL A 197 9.49 -21.06 -3.57
N ARG A 198 8.35 -21.48 -4.09
CA ARG A 198 7.97 -22.90 -4.14
C ARG A 198 8.03 -23.38 -5.58
N ARG A 199 8.68 -24.51 -5.80
CA ARG A 199 8.68 -25.21 -7.10
C ARG A 199 7.77 -26.43 -7.04
N ASN A 200 6.79 -26.48 -7.94
CA ASN A 200 5.91 -27.63 -8.11
C ASN A 200 6.56 -28.60 -9.10
N ARG A 201 6.86 -29.83 -8.67
CA ARG A 201 7.26 -30.92 -9.58
C ARG A 201 5.98 -31.63 -10.05
N PRO A 202 5.86 -32.08 -11.33
CA PRO A 202 6.88 -32.13 -12.39
C PRO A 202 6.56 -31.26 -13.64
N VAL A 203 5.82 -30.15 -13.52
CA VAL A 203 5.33 -29.40 -14.69
C VAL A 203 6.49 -28.78 -15.48
N LYS A 204 6.95 -29.46 -16.55
CA LYS A 204 8.15 -29.11 -17.34
C LYS A 204 8.06 -27.76 -18.06
N HIS A 205 6.86 -27.17 -18.16
CA HIS A 205 6.59 -25.87 -18.81
C HIS A 205 5.51 -25.06 -18.09
N GLY A 206 5.34 -25.23 -16.78
CA GLY A 206 4.27 -24.55 -16.04
C GLY A 206 4.57 -23.06 -15.85
N ARG A 207 3.53 -22.24 -15.73
CA ARG A 207 3.61 -20.78 -15.55
C ARG A 207 4.20 -20.40 -14.19
N VAL A 208 4.47 -19.11 -14.00
CA VAL A 208 4.83 -18.54 -12.68
C VAL A 208 3.66 -17.75 -12.11
N LEU A 209 3.42 -17.93 -10.82
CA LEU A 209 2.46 -17.15 -10.04
C LEU A 209 3.20 -16.33 -8.99
N VAL A 210 3.00 -15.02 -9.00
CA VAL A 210 3.47 -14.10 -7.96
C VAL A 210 2.32 -13.74 -7.04
N ILE A 211 2.50 -13.89 -5.72
CA ILE A 211 1.49 -13.55 -4.71
C ILE A 211 1.97 -12.34 -3.90
N LEU A 212 1.35 -11.18 -4.13
CA LEU A 212 1.67 -9.92 -3.47
C LEU A 212 0.75 -9.69 -2.26
N HIS A 213 1.31 -9.74 -1.06
CA HIS A 213 0.54 -9.53 0.17
C HIS A 213 0.38 -8.03 0.50
N GLY A 214 -0.57 -7.70 1.38
CA GLY A 214 -0.80 -6.33 1.86
C GLY A 214 0.14 -5.88 2.98
N LEU A 215 -0.01 -4.64 3.44
CA LEU A 215 0.75 -4.08 4.56
C LEU A 215 0.51 -4.88 5.86
N GLY A 216 1.58 -5.23 6.58
CA GLY A 216 1.46 -5.83 7.90
C GLY A 216 2.60 -6.77 8.26
N LEU A 217 2.27 -7.94 8.82
CA LEU A 217 3.27 -8.91 9.27
C LEU A 217 3.89 -9.72 8.11
N GLY A 218 3.71 -9.29 6.86
CA GLY A 218 4.12 -10.01 5.66
C GLY A 218 3.09 -11.02 5.17
N ALA A 219 3.53 -12.07 4.50
CA ALA A 219 2.66 -13.10 3.94
C ALA A 219 2.14 -14.10 5.00
N VAL A 220 2.54 -13.96 6.27
CA VAL A 220 2.18 -14.87 7.38
C VAL A 220 0.68 -15.08 7.53
N PRO A 221 -0.16 -14.02 7.59
CA PRO A 221 -1.62 -14.20 7.71
C PRO A 221 -2.24 -14.90 6.50
N TYR A 222 -1.53 -14.95 5.38
CA TYR A 222 -1.99 -15.50 4.12
C TYR A 222 -1.62 -16.97 3.96
N ILE A 223 -0.81 -17.57 4.85
CA ILE A 223 -0.34 -18.96 4.69
C ILE A 223 -1.48 -19.95 4.41
N PRO A 224 -2.63 -19.94 5.13
CA PRO A 224 -3.74 -20.84 4.82
C PRO A 224 -4.35 -20.61 3.43
N PHE A 225 -4.50 -19.35 3.03
CA PHE A 225 -5.00 -18.96 1.71
C PHE A 225 -4.02 -19.37 0.61
N ILE A 226 -2.74 -19.04 0.76
CA ILE A 226 -1.64 -19.41 -0.15
C ILE A 226 -1.59 -20.93 -0.31
N SER A 227 -1.66 -21.71 0.78
CA SER A 227 -1.66 -23.17 0.71
C SER A 227 -2.84 -23.71 -0.11
N THR A 228 -4.04 -23.14 0.09
CA THR A 228 -5.24 -23.53 -0.64
C THR A 228 -5.14 -23.18 -2.12
N LEU A 229 -4.68 -21.96 -2.42
CA LEU A 229 -4.48 -21.47 -3.78
C LEU A 229 -3.45 -22.30 -4.55
N ILE A 230 -2.25 -22.49 -3.97
CA ILE A 230 -1.19 -23.32 -4.55
C ILE A 230 -1.71 -24.71 -4.89
N SER A 231 -2.52 -25.32 -4.01
CA SER A 231 -3.07 -26.64 -4.24
C SER A 231 -4.06 -26.66 -5.42
N ALA A 232 -4.86 -25.61 -5.57
CA ALA A 232 -5.86 -25.50 -6.63
C ALA A 232 -5.26 -25.21 -8.02
N VAL A 233 -4.08 -24.59 -8.07
CA VAL A 233 -3.42 -24.18 -9.33
C VAL A 233 -2.14 -24.98 -9.63
N ARG A 234 -1.89 -26.07 -8.89
CA ARG A 234 -0.64 -26.83 -8.96
C ARG A 234 -0.34 -27.46 -10.32
N GLU A 235 -1.36 -27.72 -11.13
CA GLU A 235 -1.22 -28.32 -12.46
C GLU A 235 -0.84 -27.26 -13.52
N THR A 236 -1.13 -25.98 -13.25
CA THR A 236 -0.91 -24.86 -14.16
C THR A 236 0.43 -24.16 -13.90
N TYR A 237 0.80 -24.02 -12.63
CA TYR A 237 1.98 -23.24 -12.22
C TYR A 237 3.12 -24.12 -11.72
N SER A 238 4.28 -23.99 -12.35
CA SER A 238 5.51 -24.69 -11.96
C SER A 238 6.24 -23.97 -10.82
N VAL A 239 6.08 -22.65 -10.71
CA VAL A 239 6.73 -21.82 -9.68
C VAL A 239 5.74 -20.87 -9.05
N VAL A 240 5.79 -20.75 -7.73
CA VAL A 240 5.05 -19.75 -6.96
C VAL A 240 6.04 -18.91 -6.18
N ILE A 241 5.98 -17.59 -6.38
CA ILE A 241 6.87 -16.59 -5.78
C ILE A 241 6.04 -15.72 -4.85
N ILE A 242 6.49 -15.53 -3.61
CA ILE A 242 5.83 -14.70 -2.61
C ILE A 242 6.88 -13.69 -2.12
N PRO A 243 6.95 -12.51 -2.74
CA PRO A 243 7.86 -11.46 -2.32
C PRO A 243 7.33 -10.78 -1.04
N GLU A 244 8.25 -10.52 -0.13
CA GLU A 244 8.02 -9.74 1.08
C GLU A 244 8.91 -8.50 1.03
N MET A 245 8.26 -7.36 0.81
CA MET A 245 8.91 -6.05 0.72
C MET A 245 9.49 -5.63 2.08
N PRO A 246 10.70 -5.04 2.15
CA PRO A 246 11.24 -4.51 3.39
C PRO A 246 10.29 -3.46 3.96
N MET A 247 10.24 -3.31 5.28
CA MET A 247 9.43 -2.31 6.00
C MET A 247 7.90 -2.36 5.81
N ILE A 248 7.37 -3.10 4.84
CA ILE A 248 5.94 -3.34 4.58
C ILE A 248 5.48 -4.69 5.15
N SER A 249 6.41 -5.65 5.20
CA SER A 249 6.14 -7.06 5.53
C SER A 249 6.59 -7.43 6.95
N GLY A 250 6.89 -6.42 7.77
CA GLY A 250 7.55 -6.60 9.05
C GLY A 250 9.03 -6.99 8.96
N HIS A 251 9.62 -7.02 7.77
CA HIS A 251 11.07 -7.06 7.57
C HIS A 251 11.67 -5.68 7.85
N ARG A 252 12.94 -5.67 8.25
CA ARG A 252 13.67 -4.42 8.47
C ARG A 252 13.85 -3.65 7.16
N ALA A 253 14.15 -2.36 7.30
CA ALA A 253 14.72 -1.54 6.24
C ALA A 253 15.85 -2.24 5.49
N ARG A 254 15.96 -1.94 4.19
CA ARG A 254 17.13 -2.31 3.38
C ARG A 254 18.41 -1.84 4.08
N ARG A 255 19.46 -2.65 4.04
CA ARG A 255 20.78 -2.20 4.54
C ARG A 255 21.29 -1.11 3.60
N HIS A 256 21.53 0.07 4.15
CA HIS A 256 22.17 1.14 3.42
C HIS A 256 23.65 0.82 3.27
N ASP A 257 24.17 0.97 2.05
CA ASP A 257 25.61 0.93 1.85
C ASP A 257 26.20 2.22 2.47
N PRO A 258 27.10 2.12 3.47
CA PRO A 258 27.79 3.27 4.04
C PRO A 258 28.79 3.93 3.07
N LEU A 259 28.82 3.58 1.78
CA LEU A 259 29.61 4.30 0.77
C LEU A 259 29.30 5.81 0.67
N GLY A 260 28.18 6.26 1.25
CA GLY A 260 27.96 7.69 1.46
C GLY A 260 28.77 8.30 2.62
N GLY A 261 29.18 7.51 3.60
CA GLY A 261 29.75 7.99 4.85
C GLY A 261 28.83 8.99 5.57
N PRO A 262 29.31 9.65 6.64
CA PRO A 262 28.60 10.77 7.26
C PRO A 262 28.50 12.03 6.36
N PHE A 263 29.02 11.97 5.12
CA PHE A 263 29.12 13.10 4.20
C PHE A 263 28.35 12.91 2.89
N ALA A 264 27.60 11.82 2.74
CA ALA A 264 26.78 11.58 1.54
C ALA A 264 25.79 12.73 1.41
N LYS A 265 25.67 13.30 0.22
CA LYS A 265 24.64 14.29 -0.03
C LYS A 265 23.28 13.63 0.17
N LEU A 266 22.34 14.36 0.77
CA LEU A 266 21.01 13.86 1.12
C LEU A 266 20.26 13.23 -0.08
N GLY A 267 20.59 13.62 -1.32
CA GLY A 267 20.03 13.05 -2.56
C GLY A 267 20.74 11.81 -3.12
N GLU A 268 21.90 11.43 -2.60
CA GLU A 268 22.65 10.22 -3.00
C GLU A 268 22.33 9.02 -2.11
N LEU A 269 21.63 9.26 -0.99
CA LEU A 269 21.23 8.21 -0.06
C LEU A 269 20.03 7.45 -0.62
N ARG A 270 20.23 6.15 -0.84
CA ARG A 270 19.15 5.23 -1.19
C ARG A 270 18.12 5.15 -0.06
N PRO A 271 16.82 5.31 -0.34
CA PRO A 271 15.78 5.23 0.68
C PRO A 271 15.74 3.82 1.29
N PRO A 272 15.30 3.72 2.57
CA PRO A 272 15.26 2.46 3.32
C PRO A 272 14.22 1.47 2.76
N TYR A 273 13.21 2.00 2.07
CA TYR A 273 12.27 1.27 1.23
C TYR A 273 12.64 1.46 -0.24
N PRO A 274 12.69 0.38 -1.05
CA PRO A 274 13.02 0.50 -2.46
C PRO A 274 11.93 1.28 -3.21
N ARG A 275 12.35 2.08 -4.18
CA ARG A 275 11.46 2.79 -5.10
C ARG A 275 10.67 1.81 -5.99
N SER A 276 9.59 2.29 -6.60
CA SER A 276 8.76 1.49 -7.49
C SER A 276 9.54 0.88 -8.69
N ASP A 277 10.49 1.61 -9.27
CA ASP A 277 11.38 1.13 -10.34
C ASP A 277 12.33 0.02 -9.85
N GLU A 278 12.95 0.21 -8.68
CA GLU A 278 13.83 -0.79 -8.04
C GLU A 278 13.06 -2.09 -7.72
N ILE A 279 11.82 -1.97 -7.23
CA ILE A 279 10.96 -3.13 -6.94
C ILE A 279 10.66 -3.91 -8.23
N ALA A 280 10.30 -3.21 -9.30
CA ALA A 280 9.94 -3.84 -10.56
C ALA A 280 11.13 -4.53 -11.24
N GLU A 281 12.29 -3.87 -11.25
CA GLU A 281 13.51 -4.44 -11.80
C GLU A 281 13.99 -5.65 -10.99
N SER A 282 13.91 -5.58 -9.66
CA SER A 282 14.26 -6.70 -8.78
C SER A 282 13.37 -7.91 -9.04
N MET A 283 12.06 -7.69 -9.25
CA MET A 283 11.13 -8.78 -9.58
C MET A 283 11.44 -9.42 -10.93
N LEU A 284 11.67 -8.61 -11.97
CA LEU A 284 11.95 -9.10 -13.31
C LEU A 284 13.27 -9.89 -13.35
N THR A 285 14.31 -9.34 -12.73
CA THR A 285 15.61 -10.01 -12.58
C THR A 285 15.43 -11.34 -11.85
N PHE A 286 14.70 -11.34 -10.73
CA PHE A 286 14.44 -12.56 -9.97
C PHE A 286 13.66 -13.60 -10.79
N LEU A 287 12.64 -13.18 -11.53
CA LEU A 287 11.84 -14.03 -12.39
C LEU A 287 12.72 -14.70 -13.46
N ARG A 288 13.54 -13.92 -14.17
CA ARG A 288 14.44 -14.42 -15.22
C ARG A 288 15.49 -15.37 -14.67
N GLU A 289 16.25 -14.94 -13.68
CA GLU A 289 17.43 -15.65 -13.21
C GLU A 289 17.10 -16.86 -12.32
N ARG A 290 16.02 -16.78 -11.53
CA ARG A 290 15.69 -17.82 -10.54
C ARG A 290 14.57 -18.72 -10.99
N SER A 291 13.59 -18.20 -11.73
CA SER A 291 12.49 -19.02 -12.22
C SER A 291 12.71 -19.49 -13.66
N GLY A 292 13.49 -18.77 -14.48
CA GLY A 292 13.65 -19.05 -15.91
C GLY A 292 12.49 -18.56 -16.77
N HIS A 293 11.70 -17.60 -16.27
CA HIS A 293 10.52 -17.05 -16.95
C HIS A 293 10.64 -15.55 -17.13
N GLU A 294 9.87 -15.00 -18.06
CA GLU A 294 9.78 -13.56 -18.30
C GLU A 294 8.38 -13.00 -18.05
N ILE A 295 7.38 -13.89 -18.04
CA ILE A 295 5.97 -13.56 -17.86
C ILE A 295 5.45 -14.29 -16.63
N THR A 296 4.62 -13.63 -15.84
CA THR A 296 3.99 -14.16 -14.64
C THR A 296 2.54 -13.73 -14.55
N ASP A 297 1.75 -14.51 -13.80
CA ASP A 297 0.47 -14.05 -13.27
C ASP A 297 0.64 -13.49 -11.88
N ILE A 298 -0.25 -12.57 -11.49
CA ILE A 298 -0.21 -11.91 -10.19
C ILE A 298 -1.53 -12.15 -9.45
N VAL A 299 -1.43 -12.52 -8.18
CA VAL A 299 -2.54 -12.41 -7.22
C VAL A 299 -2.10 -11.44 -6.13
N CYS A 300 -2.79 -10.32 -6.00
CA CYS A 300 -2.39 -9.25 -5.09
C CYS A 300 -3.53 -8.86 -4.16
N HIS A 301 -3.21 -8.50 -2.91
CA HIS A 301 -4.21 -8.08 -1.92
C HIS A 301 -3.82 -6.78 -1.24
N SER A 302 -4.80 -5.88 -1.03
CA SER A 302 -4.59 -4.64 -0.28
C SER A 302 -3.36 -3.89 -0.82
N TYR A 303 -2.40 -3.48 0.00
CA TYR A 303 -1.15 -2.84 -0.47
C TYR A 303 -0.37 -3.64 -1.53
N GLY A 304 -0.56 -4.95 -1.64
CA GLY A 304 -0.01 -5.73 -2.75
C GLY A 304 -0.54 -5.26 -4.11
N SER A 305 -1.73 -4.66 -4.18
CA SER A 305 -2.28 -4.07 -5.40
C SER A 305 -1.46 -2.86 -5.85
N THR A 306 -0.96 -2.06 -4.92
CA THR A 306 0.02 -1.00 -5.20
C THR A 306 1.32 -1.56 -5.77
N ILE A 307 1.85 -2.63 -5.16
CA ILE A 307 3.08 -3.25 -5.70
C ILE A 307 2.82 -3.74 -7.12
N ALA A 308 1.63 -4.28 -7.38
CA ALA A 308 1.24 -4.66 -8.72
C ALA A 308 1.26 -3.44 -9.67
N THR A 309 0.72 -2.28 -9.27
CA THR A 309 0.78 -1.06 -10.11
C THR A 309 2.21 -0.58 -10.38
N TYR A 310 3.16 -0.82 -9.46
CA TYR A 310 4.58 -0.56 -9.73
C TYR A 310 5.09 -1.46 -10.86
N LEU A 311 4.77 -2.75 -10.80
CA LEU A 311 5.15 -3.72 -11.81
C LEU A 311 4.49 -3.41 -13.16
N THR A 312 3.20 -3.08 -13.19
CA THR A 312 2.50 -2.71 -14.43
C THR A 312 3.05 -1.44 -15.07
N THR A 313 3.52 -0.51 -14.24
CA THR A 313 4.07 0.77 -14.71
C THR A 313 5.44 0.58 -15.35
N HIS A 314 6.33 -0.13 -14.67
CA HIS A 314 7.74 -0.20 -15.06
C HIS A 314 8.04 -1.44 -15.93
N GLN A 315 7.26 -2.51 -15.79
CA GLN A 315 7.46 -3.79 -16.49
C GLN A 315 6.11 -4.38 -16.99
N PRO A 316 5.32 -3.64 -17.80
CA PRO A 316 3.99 -4.08 -18.23
C PRO A 316 3.99 -5.43 -18.95
N ASN A 317 5.04 -5.72 -19.73
CA ASN A 317 5.17 -6.96 -20.51
C ASN A 317 5.48 -8.19 -19.65
N MET A 318 5.77 -8.02 -18.36
CA MET A 318 6.04 -9.12 -17.43
C MET A 318 4.75 -9.80 -16.94
N ILE A 319 3.58 -9.18 -17.15
CA ILE A 319 2.33 -9.59 -16.51
C ILE A 319 1.36 -10.08 -17.58
N ASP A 320 0.89 -11.33 -17.48
CA ASP A 320 -0.18 -11.85 -18.34
C ASP A 320 -1.55 -11.62 -17.69
N LYS A 321 -1.82 -12.29 -16.56
CA LYS A 321 -3.06 -12.11 -15.79
C LYS A 321 -2.82 -11.47 -14.43
N ILE A 322 -3.78 -10.66 -13.99
CA ILE A 322 -3.75 -10.04 -12.67
C ILE A 322 -5.08 -10.21 -11.92
N VAL A 323 -4.96 -10.61 -10.66
CA VAL A 323 -6.07 -10.77 -9.73
C VAL A 323 -5.87 -9.81 -8.57
N PHE A 324 -6.83 -8.91 -8.40
CA PHE A 324 -6.91 -7.94 -7.32
C PHE A 324 -7.90 -8.41 -6.26
N LEU A 325 -7.42 -8.53 -5.02
CA LEU A 325 -8.22 -8.87 -3.85
C LEU A 325 -8.29 -7.64 -2.94
N ASP A 326 -9.48 -7.09 -2.73
CA ASP A 326 -9.68 -5.85 -1.96
C ASP A 326 -8.63 -4.74 -2.32
N PRO A 327 -8.56 -4.34 -3.61
CA PRO A 327 -7.51 -3.46 -4.13
C PRO A 327 -7.65 -2.01 -3.63
N ILE A 328 -6.55 -1.47 -3.09
CA ILE A 328 -6.47 -0.08 -2.60
C ILE A 328 -5.72 0.84 -3.57
N CYS A 329 -5.56 0.42 -4.82
CA CYS A 329 -4.91 1.21 -5.87
C CYS A 329 -5.89 1.98 -6.77
N PHE A 330 -7.20 1.76 -6.63
CA PHE A 330 -8.22 2.40 -7.46
C PHE A 330 -8.74 3.73 -6.88
N PHE A 331 -8.82 4.74 -7.75
CA PHE A 331 -8.98 6.15 -7.42
C PHE A 331 -10.15 6.51 -6.48
N THR A 332 -11.24 5.75 -6.49
CA THR A 332 -12.52 6.18 -5.92
C THR A 332 -12.48 6.43 -4.41
N ARG A 333 -11.56 5.80 -3.64
CA ARG A 333 -11.39 6.06 -2.18
C ARG A 333 -9.96 5.86 -1.63
N ASN A 334 -8.91 5.99 -2.45
CA ASN A 334 -7.52 5.76 -2.03
C ASN A 334 -7.07 6.55 -0.79
N SER A 335 -7.75 7.66 -0.46
CA SER A 335 -7.36 8.51 0.66
C SER A 335 -7.87 8.07 2.05
N ILE A 336 -8.81 7.11 2.12
CA ILE A 336 -9.41 6.70 3.41
C ILE A 336 -8.44 5.86 4.24
N PHE A 337 -7.67 4.98 3.61
CA PHE A 337 -6.69 4.15 4.29
C PHE A 337 -5.68 4.98 5.11
N TRP A 338 -5.34 6.17 4.63
CA TRP A 338 -4.48 7.09 5.35
C TRP A 338 -5.06 7.42 6.74
N LEU A 339 -6.39 7.49 6.95
CA LEU A 339 -6.99 7.80 8.27
C LEU A 339 -6.46 6.87 9.34
N ASP A 340 -6.38 5.59 9.01
CA ASP A 340 -5.85 4.59 9.93
C ASP A 340 -4.33 4.69 10.08
N ALA A 341 -3.58 4.95 9.01
CA ALA A 341 -2.13 5.10 9.06
C ALA A 341 -1.67 6.29 9.93
N TYR A 342 -2.50 7.33 10.06
CA TYR A 342 -2.22 8.54 10.86
C TYR A 342 -2.93 8.56 12.21
N ARG A 343 -3.78 7.58 12.51
CA ARG A 343 -4.55 7.58 13.75
C ARG A 343 -3.62 7.35 14.94
N PRO A 344 -3.60 8.24 15.96
CA PRO A 344 -2.83 8.02 17.16
C PRO A 344 -3.34 6.76 17.86
N MET A 345 -2.42 5.89 18.27
CA MET A 345 -2.76 4.63 18.92
C MET A 345 -2.47 4.70 20.40
N SER A 346 -3.46 4.29 21.19
CA SER A 346 -3.38 4.29 22.64
C SER A 346 -3.32 2.85 23.16
N THR A 347 -2.15 2.47 23.70
CA THR A 347 -1.98 1.19 24.41
C THR A 347 -2.91 1.08 25.62
N ARG A 348 -3.22 2.20 26.27
CA ARG A 348 -4.22 2.29 27.34
C ARG A 348 -5.61 1.90 26.86
N GLU A 349 -6.03 2.37 25.68
CA GLU A 349 -7.33 2.00 25.11
C GLU A 349 -7.40 0.50 24.83
N ILE A 350 -6.33 -0.10 24.28
CA ILE A 350 -6.24 -1.55 24.06
C ILE A 350 -6.38 -2.30 25.39
N GLY A 351 -5.64 -1.89 26.43
CA GLY A 351 -5.74 -2.50 27.76
C GLY A 351 -7.14 -2.40 28.36
N LEU A 352 -7.79 -1.24 28.24
CA LEU A 352 -9.17 -1.04 28.73
C LEU A 352 -10.18 -1.91 27.99
N LEU A 353 -10.01 -2.15 26.68
CA LEU A 353 -10.87 -3.07 25.94
C LEU A 353 -10.76 -4.50 26.47
N PHE A 354 -9.54 -4.97 26.76
CA PHE A 354 -9.34 -6.29 27.36
C PHE A 354 -9.92 -6.38 28.78
N LEU A 355 -9.69 -5.37 29.62
CA LEU A 355 -10.24 -5.32 30.99
C LEU A 355 -11.78 -5.30 31.01
N ARG A 356 -12.41 -4.73 29.97
CA ARG A 356 -13.88 -4.74 29.79
C ARG A 356 -14.42 -6.01 29.13
N GLY A 357 -13.59 -7.04 28.93
CA GLY A 357 -13.99 -8.28 28.26
C GLY A 357 -14.24 -8.13 26.75
N GLN A 358 -13.89 -7.00 26.13
CA GLN A 358 -14.08 -6.75 24.69
C GLN A 358 -12.91 -7.32 23.87
N ILE A 359 -12.67 -8.63 24.01
CA ILE A 359 -11.48 -9.33 23.49
C ILE A 359 -11.32 -9.11 21.98
N SER A 360 -12.37 -9.30 21.18
CA SER A 360 -12.31 -9.14 19.72
C SER A 360 -11.90 -7.72 19.30
N ARG A 361 -12.47 -6.68 19.94
CA ARG A 361 -12.11 -5.28 19.68
C ARG A 361 -10.68 -4.98 20.13
N GLY A 362 -10.28 -5.51 21.28
CA GLY A 362 -8.91 -5.41 21.81
C GLY A 362 -7.89 -6.02 20.85
N CYS A 363 -8.14 -7.23 20.35
CA CYS A 363 -7.29 -7.89 19.36
C CYS A 363 -7.22 -7.12 18.04
N LYS A 364 -8.34 -6.57 17.54
CA LYS A 364 -8.34 -5.72 16.33
C LYS A 364 -7.45 -4.49 16.54
N LYS A 365 -7.59 -3.77 17.66
CA LYS A 365 -6.75 -2.61 17.95
C LYS A 365 -5.29 -2.97 18.17
N LEU A 366 -5.00 -4.10 18.83
CA LEU A 366 -3.64 -4.60 19.01
C LEU A 366 -2.99 -4.95 17.66
N SER A 367 -3.73 -5.61 16.76
CA SER A 367 -3.25 -5.89 15.40
C SER A 367 -2.94 -4.60 14.64
N ASN A 368 -3.83 -3.60 14.71
CA ASN A 368 -3.56 -2.28 14.14
C ASN A 368 -2.33 -1.62 14.79
N ALA A 369 -2.14 -1.75 16.10
CA ALA A 369 -0.97 -1.24 16.81
C ALA A 369 0.34 -1.90 16.39
N LEU A 370 0.32 -3.22 16.18
CA LEU A 370 1.47 -3.96 15.68
C LEU A 370 1.84 -3.59 14.24
N ILE A 371 0.84 -3.27 13.41
CA ILE A 371 1.04 -2.90 12.01
C ILE A 371 1.37 -1.41 11.90
N PHE A 372 0.43 -0.52 12.18
CA PHE A 372 0.56 0.92 11.95
C PHE A 372 1.41 1.66 12.99
N GLY A 373 1.77 0.99 14.08
CA GLY A 373 2.57 1.57 15.17
C GLY A 373 4.03 1.21 15.03
N ASP A 374 4.33 0.34 14.09
CA ASP A 374 5.69 -0.01 13.75
C ASP A 374 6.34 1.16 13.02
N LEU A 375 7.55 1.51 13.47
CA LEU A 375 8.34 2.59 12.91
C LEU A 375 8.51 2.43 11.40
N ASP A 376 8.80 1.23 10.94
CA ASP A 376 9.11 0.96 9.55
C ASP A 376 7.86 1.11 8.67
N HIS A 377 6.72 0.49 9.06
CA HIS A 377 5.45 0.67 8.34
C HIS A 377 5.03 2.14 8.29
N ALA A 378 5.13 2.84 9.42
CA ALA A 378 4.81 4.25 9.50
C ALA A 378 5.74 5.07 8.60
N HIS A 379 7.04 4.77 8.57
CA HIS A 379 7.96 5.46 7.69
C HIS A 379 7.61 5.23 6.21
N VAL A 380 7.35 4.00 5.79
CA VAL A 380 7.03 3.72 4.38
C VAL A 380 5.76 4.43 3.96
N THR A 381 4.67 4.16 4.69
CA THR A 381 3.36 4.75 4.39
C THR A 381 3.44 6.28 4.39
N ARG A 382 4.22 6.89 5.29
CA ARG A 382 4.25 8.35 5.42
C ARG A 382 5.31 9.04 4.57
N ASN A 383 6.42 8.39 4.24
CA ASN A 383 7.60 9.08 3.70
C ASN A 383 8.25 8.36 2.51
N CYS A 384 7.71 7.21 2.08
CA CYS A 384 8.28 6.50 0.93
C CYS A 384 7.33 6.31 -0.23
N THR A 385 6.04 6.56 -0.03
CA THR A 385 5.03 6.12 -0.99
C THR A 385 4.27 7.31 -1.53
N TRP A 386 4.43 7.57 -2.83
CA TRP A 386 3.71 8.63 -3.49
C TRP A 386 2.30 8.17 -3.84
N VAL A 387 1.31 9.05 -3.63
CA VAL A 387 -0.06 8.80 -4.09
C VAL A 387 -0.10 8.50 -5.59
N MET A 388 0.77 9.14 -6.36
CA MET A 388 0.90 8.96 -7.81
C MET A 388 1.39 7.56 -8.20
N GLU A 389 2.17 6.91 -7.33
CA GLU A 389 2.60 5.52 -7.55
C GLU A 389 1.49 4.52 -7.16
N HIS A 390 0.56 4.92 -6.27
CA HIS A 390 -0.56 4.08 -5.81
C HIS A 390 -1.72 4.01 -6.77
N VAL A 391 -1.81 4.95 -7.70
CA VAL A 391 -2.97 5.08 -8.56
C VAL A 391 -2.73 4.34 -9.86
N ASP A 392 -3.69 3.48 -10.17
CA ASP A 392 -3.70 2.62 -11.34
C ASP A 392 -3.48 3.37 -12.67
N ARG A 393 -2.56 2.84 -13.47
CA ARG A 393 -2.45 3.11 -14.89
C ARG A 393 -3.28 2.04 -15.59
N GLU A 394 -4.49 2.40 -15.99
CA GLU A 394 -5.53 1.53 -16.57
C GLU A 394 -5.11 0.71 -17.81
N LYS A 395 -3.87 0.83 -18.27
CA LYS A 395 -3.28 0.13 -19.43
C LYS A 395 -3.32 -1.40 -19.34
N LEU A 396 -3.36 -1.97 -18.14
CA LEU A 396 -3.46 -3.43 -17.96
C LEU A 396 -4.87 -3.91 -17.58
N LEU A 397 -5.82 -2.99 -17.39
CA LEU A 397 -7.21 -3.37 -17.17
C LEU A 397 -7.79 -3.90 -18.48
N GLY A 398 -8.33 -5.12 -18.42
CA GLY A 398 -8.87 -5.80 -19.60
C GLY A 398 -9.35 -7.21 -19.24
N GLU A 399 -9.46 -8.06 -20.27
CA GLU A 399 -9.95 -9.45 -20.15
C GLU A 399 -9.08 -10.29 -19.20
N ASN A 400 -7.81 -9.93 -19.08
CA ASN A 400 -6.84 -10.58 -18.19
C ASN A 400 -6.79 -9.97 -16.78
N THR A 401 -7.83 -9.24 -16.37
CA THR A 401 -7.95 -8.69 -15.01
C THR A 401 -9.19 -9.19 -14.27
N LEU A 402 -8.97 -9.65 -13.04
CA LEU A 402 -10.03 -10.05 -12.09
C LEU A 402 -9.99 -9.20 -10.83
N LEU A 403 -11.12 -8.64 -10.41
CA LEU A 403 -11.29 -7.95 -9.12
C LEU A 403 -12.24 -8.77 -8.23
N ILE A 404 -11.84 -8.99 -6.98
CA ILE A 404 -12.68 -9.56 -5.93
C ILE A 404 -12.70 -8.57 -4.77
N MET A 405 -13.87 -8.04 -4.43
CA MET A 405 -14.00 -6.91 -3.49
C MET A 405 -15.16 -7.11 -2.54
N GLY A 406 -15.00 -6.76 -1.26
CA GLY A 406 -16.07 -6.83 -0.27
C GLY A 406 -16.94 -5.56 -0.17
N THR A 407 -18.27 -5.69 -0.04
CA THR A 407 -19.17 -4.53 0.13
C THR A 407 -19.07 -3.85 1.49
N GLU A 408 -18.53 -4.53 2.51
CA GLU A 408 -18.26 -3.97 3.84
C GLU A 408 -16.77 -3.61 4.02
N ASP A 409 -16.02 -3.53 2.93
CA ASP A 409 -14.64 -3.04 2.97
C ASP A 409 -14.63 -1.53 3.28
N ASP A 410 -13.98 -1.16 4.38
CA ASP A 410 -13.84 0.24 4.81
C ASP A 410 -12.72 1.00 4.09
N ARG A 411 -11.94 0.30 3.25
CA ARG A 411 -10.82 0.82 2.47
C ARG A 411 -11.14 0.90 0.98
N VAL A 412 -12.01 0.03 0.49
CA VAL A 412 -12.37 -0.08 -0.94
C VAL A 412 -13.87 0.11 -1.10
N ALA A 413 -14.29 1.10 -1.90
CA ALA A 413 -15.69 1.20 -2.31
C ALA A 413 -15.99 0.21 -3.43
N ALA A 414 -16.22 -1.05 -3.07
CA ALA A 414 -16.40 -2.14 -4.03
C ALA A 414 -17.45 -1.84 -5.11
N GLU A 415 -18.59 -1.25 -4.73
CA GLU A 415 -19.67 -0.90 -5.67
C GLU A 415 -19.27 0.24 -6.61
N ASP A 416 -18.62 1.29 -6.09
CA ASP A 416 -18.13 2.41 -6.89
C ASP A 416 -17.06 1.94 -7.89
N VAL A 417 -16.13 1.07 -7.45
CA VAL A 417 -15.09 0.49 -8.31
C VAL A 417 -15.72 -0.42 -9.38
N ALA A 418 -16.64 -1.30 -9.01
CA ALA A 418 -17.29 -2.19 -9.98
C ALA A 418 -18.11 -1.42 -11.02
N SER A 419 -18.84 -0.38 -10.59
CA SER A 419 -19.56 0.54 -11.48
C SER A 419 -18.60 1.26 -12.45
N TYR A 420 -17.45 1.72 -11.94
CA TYR A 420 -16.44 2.35 -12.76
C TYR A 420 -15.85 1.38 -13.80
N MET A 421 -15.53 0.15 -13.39
CA MET A 421 -15.01 -0.87 -14.32
C MET A 421 -16.04 -1.21 -15.40
N ALA A 422 -17.31 -1.38 -15.04
CA ALA A 422 -18.37 -1.62 -16.03
C ALA A 422 -18.49 -0.47 -17.05
N ALA A 423 -18.27 0.79 -16.63
CA ALA A 423 -18.40 1.95 -17.50
C ALA A 423 -17.18 2.18 -18.42
N TYR A 424 -15.95 1.96 -17.92
CA TYR A 424 -14.74 2.36 -18.63
C TYR A 424 -13.80 1.20 -18.99
N ASN A 425 -13.92 0.05 -18.32
CA ASN A 425 -13.10 -1.14 -18.54
C ASN A 425 -13.98 -2.41 -18.53
N PRO A 426 -15.01 -2.52 -19.40
CA PRO A 426 -16.03 -3.56 -19.32
C PRO A 426 -15.48 -4.99 -19.51
N ALA A 427 -14.26 -5.12 -20.04
CA ALA A 427 -13.54 -6.39 -20.16
C ALA A 427 -13.02 -6.93 -18.81
N VAL A 428 -12.93 -6.08 -17.78
CA VAL A 428 -12.47 -6.48 -16.45
C VAL A 428 -13.55 -7.32 -15.76
N THR A 429 -13.18 -8.50 -15.28
CA THR A 429 -14.09 -9.33 -14.48
C THR A 429 -14.15 -8.81 -13.05
N CYS A 430 -15.34 -8.48 -12.55
CA CYS A 430 -15.56 -7.99 -11.18
C CYS A 430 -16.47 -8.92 -10.38
N HIS A 431 -16.03 -9.33 -9.19
CA HIS A 431 -16.84 -10.02 -8.18
C HIS A 431 -16.99 -9.16 -6.93
N VAL A 432 -18.20 -8.66 -6.70
CA VAL A 432 -18.57 -7.89 -5.50
C VAL A 432 -19.21 -8.82 -4.47
N MET A 433 -18.52 -9.04 -3.36
CA MET A 433 -18.87 -10.01 -2.33
C MET A 433 -19.61 -9.33 -1.18
N ARG A 434 -20.92 -9.59 -1.08
CA ARG A 434 -21.76 -8.99 -0.03
C ARG A 434 -21.34 -9.43 1.36
N GLY A 435 -21.21 -8.47 2.28
CA GLY A 435 -20.87 -8.72 3.69
C GLY A 435 -19.38 -9.01 3.93
N TRP A 436 -18.57 -9.03 2.88
CA TRP A 436 -17.13 -9.20 3.04
C TRP A 436 -16.50 -7.87 3.43
N ARG A 437 -15.65 -7.92 4.45
CA ARG A 437 -14.79 -6.80 4.90
C ARG A 437 -13.41 -6.95 4.29
N HIS A 438 -12.59 -5.91 4.41
CA HIS A 438 -11.22 -5.94 3.95
C HIS A 438 -10.43 -7.16 4.47
N GLY A 439 -9.83 -7.92 3.56
CA GLY A 439 -9.09 -9.14 3.88
C GLY A 439 -9.96 -10.36 4.17
N ARG A 440 -11.30 -10.24 4.15
CA ARG A 440 -12.21 -11.38 4.34
C ARG A 440 -12.00 -12.45 3.27
N VAL A 441 -11.60 -12.05 2.07
CA VAL A 441 -11.19 -12.93 0.96
C VAL A 441 -10.13 -13.98 1.36
N ILE A 442 -9.22 -13.63 2.29
CA ILE A 442 -8.18 -14.54 2.80
C ILE A 442 -8.78 -15.59 3.75
N PHE A 443 -9.82 -15.22 4.49
CA PHE A 443 -10.49 -16.12 5.44
C PHE A 443 -11.52 -17.02 4.74
N GLU A 444 -12.24 -16.49 3.75
CA GLU A 444 -13.16 -17.21 2.85
C GLU A 444 -12.41 -17.90 1.70
N ARG A 445 -11.22 -18.42 2.00
CA ARG A 445 -10.23 -18.90 1.04
C ARG A 445 -10.78 -19.93 0.05
N HIS A 446 -11.70 -20.81 0.44
CA HIS A 446 -12.20 -21.83 -0.49
C HIS A 446 -13.01 -21.21 -1.63
N SER A 447 -13.92 -20.28 -1.31
CA SER A 447 -14.70 -19.54 -2.31
C SER A 447 -13.81 -18.65 -3.16
N ALA A 448 -12.89 -17.91 -2.52
CA ALA A 448 -11.94 -17.05 -3.21
C ALA A 448 -11.05 -17.86 -4.16
N THR A 449 -10.38 -18.91 -3.67
CA THR A 449 -9.52 -19.77 -4.47
C THR A 449 -10.26 -20.42 -5.64
N LYS A 450 -11.53 -20.81 -5.48
CA LYS A 450 -12.32 -21.35 -6.60
C LYS A 450 -12.47 -20.33 -7.74
N MET A 451 -12.81 -19.08 -7.41
CA MET A 451 -12.93 -18.01 -8.42
C MET A 451 -11.58 -17.69 -9.06
N ILE A 452 -10.53 -17.56 -8.25
CA ILE A 452 -9.17 -17.25 -8.70
C ILE A 452 -8.64 -18.37 -9.62
N ALA A 453 -8.74 -19.63 -9.20
CA ALA A 453 -8.27 -20.76 -9.99
C ALA A 453 -9.05 -20.90 -11.29
N ALA A 454 -10.37 -20.67 -11.28
CA ALA A 454 -11.16 -20.66 -12.51
C ALA A 454 -10.63 -19.62 -13.50
N PHE A 455 -10.44 -18.37 -13.06
CA PHE A 455 -9.92 -17.29 -13.90
C PHE A 455 -8.49 -17.55 -14.41
N LEU A 456 -7.60 -18.01 -13.54
CA LEU A 456 -6.21 -18.30 -13.90
C LEU A 456 -6.10 -19.48 -14.89
N ASN A 457 -6.99 -20.48 -14.79
CA ASN A 457 -6.97 -21.68 -15.63
C ASN A 457 -7.75 -21.55 -16.95
N VAL A 458 -8.54 -20.48 -17.18
CA VAL A 458 -9.19 -20.25 -18.49
C VAL A 458 -8.11 -20.11 -19.56
N ASP A 459 -8.29 -20.88 -20.63
CA ASP A 459 -7.33 -21.22 -21.69
C ASP A 459 -6.26 -20.16 -21.97
N SER A 460 -5.01 -20.62 -21.92
CA SER A 460 -3.84 -20.04 -22.56
C SER A 460 -3.55 -20.77 -23.87
#